data_AF-A0A392R1V0-F1
#
_entry.id   AF-A0A392R1V0-F1
#
_cell.length_a   1.000
_cell.length_b   1.000
_cell.length_c   1.000
_cell.angle_alpha   90.00
_cell.angle_beta   90.00
_cell.angle_gamma   90.00
#
_symmetry.space_group_name_H-M   'P 1'
#
loop_
_entity.id
_entity.type
_entity.pdbx_description
1 polymer ?
#
loop_
_entity_poly.entity_id
_entity_poly.type
_entity_poly.pdbx_seq_one_letter_code
_entity_poly.pdbx_strand_id
1 'polypeptide(L)' 'MGLSFTKLFSRLFAKKEMRILMVGLDAAGKTTILYKLKLGEIVTTIPTIGFNVETVEYKNISFTVWDVGGQDK' A
#
# COMPACT_ATOMS: atom_id res chain seq x y z
N MET A 1 -21.29 27.53 15.81
CA MET A 1 -21.39 27.31 14.35
C MET A 1 -20.06 26.87 13.72
N GLY A 2 -18.94 27.58 13.92
CA GLY A 2 -17.66 27.25 13.25
C GLY A 2 -17.08 25.86 13.54
N LEU A 3 -17.18 25.37 14.78
CA LEU A 3 -16.63 24.07 15.23
C LEU A 3 -17.32 22.84 14.62
N SER A 4 -18.62 22.92 14.33
CA SER A 4 -19.36 21.82 13.70
C SER A 4 -18.99 21.67 12.22
N PHE A 5 -18.76 22.79 11.52
CA PHE A 5 -18.31 22.79 10.13
C PHE A 5 -16.87 22.26 10.00
N THR A 6 -15.96 22.61 10.91
CA THR A 6 -14.59 22.08 10.89
C THR A 6 -14.57 20.57 11.13
N LYS A 7 -15.41 20.04 12.03
CA LYS A 7 -15.55 18.59 12.23
C LYS A 7 -16.08 17.87 10.99
N LEU A 8 -17.08 18.42 10.32
CA LEU A 8 -17.64 17.82 9.11
C LEU A 8 -16.62 17.83 7.96
N PHE A 9 -15.89 18.93 7.79
CA PHE A 9 -14.82 19.05 6.79
C PHE A 9 -13.67 18.08 7.09
N SER A 10 -13.23 18.00 8.35
CA SER A 10 -12.17 17.06 8.75
C SER A 10 -12.54 15.59 8.49
N ARG A 11 -13.81 15.20 8.65
CA ARG A 11 -14.29 13.85 8.33
C ARG A 11 -14.32 13.55 6.84
N LEU A 12 -14.60 14.55 6.00
CA LEU A 12 -14.64 14.41 4.54
C LEU A 12 -13.22 14.36 3.93
N PHE A 13 -12.25 15.01 4.55
CA PHE A 13 -10.86 15.10 4.06
C PHE A 13 -9.84 14.28 4.88
N ALA A 14 -10.26 13.53 5.89
CA ALA A 14 -9.36 12.66 6.64
C ALA A 14 -8.84 11.53 5.74
N LYS A 15 -7.52 11.51 5.50
CA LYS A 15 -6.83 10.33 4.95
C LYS A 15 -7.08 9.16 5.90
N LYS A 16 -7.64 8.07 5.38
CA LYS A 16 -7.87 6.85 6.13
C LYS A 16 -6.59 6.03 6.09
N GLU A 17 -5.90 5.94 7.22
CA GLU A 17 -4.75 5.06 7.36
C GLU A 17 -5.22 3.60 7.52
N MET A 18 -4.65 2.72 6.72
CA MET A 18 -4.91 1.28 6.73
C MET A 18 -3.57 0.54 6.73
N ARG A 19 -3.52 -0.68 7.28
CA ARG A 19 -2.35 -1.55 7.20
C ARG A 19 -2.77 -2.83 6.50
N ILE A 20 -2.08 -3.19 5.42
CA ILE A 20 -2.44 -4.33 4.57
C ILE A 20 -1.22 -5.23 4.48
N LEU A 21 -1.33 -6.47 4.93
CA LEU A 21 -0.28 -7.46 4.75
C LEU A 21 -0.52 -8.19 3.42
N MET A 22 0.49 -8.23 2.53
CA MET A 22 0.42 -9.04 1.31
C MET A 22 1.18 -10.35 1.50
N VAL A 23 0.43 -11.45 1.45
CA VAL A 23 0.97 -12.82 1.50
C VAL A 23 0.71 -13.55 0.20
N GLY A 24 1.58 -14.48 -0.15
CA GLY A 24 1.45 -15.29 -1.36
C GLY A 24 2.75 -16.01 -1.68
N LEU A 25 2.66 -17.01 -2.55
CA LEU A 25 3.80 -17.77 -3.05
C LEU A 25 4.85 -16.86 -3.70
N ASP A 26 6.08 -17.36 -3.84
CA ASP A 26 7.09 -16.70 -4.64
C ASP A 26 6.59 -16.55 -6.10
N ALA A 27 7.01 -15.48 -6.76
CA ALA A 27 6.58 -15.11 -8.10
C ALA A 27 5.05 -14.96 -8.33
N ALA A 28 4.23 -14.90 -7.27
CA ALA A 28 2.77 -14.68 -7.38
C ALA A 28 2.38 -13.28 -7.91
N GLY A 29 3.34 -12.39 -8.16
CA GLY A 29 3.10 -11.04 -8.68
C GLY A 29 2.71 -10.00 -7.62
N LYS A 30 2.98 -10.27 -6.33
CA LYS A 30 2.70 -9.35 -5.21
C LYS A 30 3.32 -7.97 -5.44
N THR A 31 4.61 -7.94 -5.75
CA THR A 31 5.38 -6.72 -6.03
C THR A 31 4.87 -6.01 -7.29
N THR A 32 4.49 -6.74 -8.34
CA THR A 32 3.92 -6.15 -9.56
C THR A 32 2.58 -5.45 -9.29
N ILE A 33 1.70 -6.05 -8.49
CA ILE A 33 0.43 -5.44 -8.08
C ILE A 33 0.69 -4.21 -7.21
N LEU A 34 1.63 -4.29 -6.27
CA LEU A 34 2.02 -3.17 -5.42
C LEU A 34 2.48 -1.96 -6.24
N TYR A 35 3.41 -2.18 -7.17
CA TYR A 35 3.97 -1.11 -8.00
C TYR A 35 2.93 -0.55 -8.97
N LYS A 36 2.03 -1.38 -9.51
CA LYS A 36 0.89 -0.90 -10.30
C LYS A 36 -0.03 0.02 -9.48
N LEU A 37 -0.28 -0.31 -8.22
CA LEU A 37 -1.09 0.55 -7.33
C LEU A 37 -0.37 1.84 -6.94
N LYS A 38 0.96 1.80 -6.83
CA LYS A 38 1.79 2.94 -6.42
C LYS A 38 2.07 3.93 -7.55
N LEU A 39 2.39 3.42 -8.74
CA LEU A 39 2.86 4.22 -9.88
C LEU A 39 1.81 4.39 -10.98
N GLY A 40 0.74 3.57 -10.96
CA GLY A 40 -0.29 3.58 -12.01
C GLY A 40 0.09 2.83 -13.28
N GLU A 41 1.34 2.36 -13.39
CA GLU A 41 1.86 1.60 -14.53
C GLU A 41 2.47 0.26 -14.08
N ILE A 42 2.52 -0.70 -15.01
CA ILE A 42 3.13 -2.00 -14.77
C ILE A 42 4.63 -1.85 -14.99
N VAL A 43 5.39 -1.80 -13.89
CA VAL A 43 6.85 -1.78 -13.92
C VAL A 43 7.37 -3.20 -13.78
N THR A 44 8.42 -3.55 -14.53
CA THR A 44 9.16 -4.79 -14.37
C THR A 44 9.84 -4.79 -13.00
N THR A 45 9.37 -5.62 -12.08
CA THR A 45 9.92 -5.73 -10.73
C THR A 45 10.92 -6.87 -10.65
N ILE A 46 12.01 -6.66 -9.92
CA ILE A 46 12.97 -7.71 -9.57
C ILE A 46 12.40 -8.50 -8.36
N PRO A 47 12.55 -9.84 -8.29
CA PRO A 47 12.12 -10.62 -7.14
C PRO A 47 12.63 -10.03 -5.82
N THR A 48 11.75 -9.89 -4.82
CA THR A 48 12.11 -9.38 -3.50
C THR A 48 12.94 -10.42 -2.75
N ILE A 49 14.18 -10.10 -2.39
CA ILE A 49 15.00 -10.93 -1.49
C ILE A 49 14.68 -10.52 -0.05
N GLY A 50 14.08 -11.43 0.71
CA GLY A 50 13.75 -11.22 2.13
C GLY A 50 12.47 -10.40 2.34
N PHE A 51 12.51 -9.45 3.27
CA PHE A 51 11.34 -8.75 3.77
C PHE A 51 11.34 -7.26 3.37
N ASN A 52 10.26 -6.77 2.76
CA ASN A 52 10.11 -5.39 2.35
C ASN A 52 8.84 -4.74 2.93
N VAL A 53 8.93 -3.48 3.35
CA VAL A 53 7.79 -2.67 3.80
C VAL A 53 7.67 -1.45 2.91
N GLU A 54 6.55 -1.33 2.23
CA GLU A 54 6.25 -0.16 1.41
C GLU A 54 4.92 0.46 1.78
N THR A 55 4.92 1.78 1.99
CA THR A 55 3.68 2.55 2.10
C THR A 55 3.28 3.06 0.72
N VAL A 56 2.02 2.81 0.35
CA VAL A 56 1.41 3.29 -0.89
C VAL A 56 0.25 4.20 -0.54
N GLU A 57 0.25 5.38 -1.16
CA GLU A 57 -0.88 6.28 -1.12
C GLU A 57 -1.75 6.05 -2.36
N TYR A 58 -3.01 5.70 -2.15
CA TYR A 58 -3.99 5.58 -3.23
C TYR A 58 -5.26 6.33 -2.84
N LYS A 59 -5.56 7.40 -3.57
CA LYS A 59 -6.68 8.32 -3.28
C LYS A 59 -6.56 8.86 -1.84
N ASN A 60 -7.55 8.55 -0.99
CA ASN A 60 -7.63 9.02 0.39
C ASN A 60 -7.19 7.93 1.38
N ILE A 61 -6.54 6.87 0.89
CA ILE A 61 -6.13 5.72 1.69
C ILE A 61 -4.61 5.61 1.63
N SER A 62 -3.98 5.58 2.80
CA SER A 62 -2.59 5.18 2.93
C SER A 62 -2.57 3.74 3.41
N PHE A 63 -1.98 2.82 2.64
CA PHE A 63 -1.79 1.45 3.09
C PHE A 63 -0.31 1.07 3.11
N THR A 64 0.11 0.52 4.25
CA THR A 64 1.45 -0.07 4.39
C THR A 64 1.37 -1.54 4.05
N VAL A 65 2.17 -1.92 3.05
CA VAL A 65 2.31 -3.27 2.51
C VAL A 65 3.56 -3.91 3.04
N TRP A 66 3.39 -5.13 3.51
CA TRP A 66 4.44 -6.02 3.96
C TRP A 66 4.57 -7.09 2.87
N ASP A 67 5.63 -7.01 2.06
CA ASP A 67 5.96 -8.00 1.02
C ASP A 67 7.01 -8.95 1.60
N VAL A 68 6.62 -10.20 1.77
CA VAL A 68 7.50 -11.25 2.29
C VAL A 68 7.94 -12.11 1.11
N GLY A 69 9.19 -11.95 0.72
CA GLY A 69 9.92 -12.82 -0.19
C GLY A 69 10.66 -13.89 0.60
N GLY A 70 10.53 -15.14 0.19
CA GLY A 70 11.12 -16.28 0.87
C GLY A 70 11.54 -17.32 -0.15
N GLN A 71 12.77 -17.19 -0.64
CA GLN A 71 13.50 -18.33 -1.13
C GLN A 71 14.86 -18.32 -0.42
N ASP A 72 14.89 -18.93 0.78
CA ASP A 72 16.11 -19.62 1.17
C ASP A 72 16.23 -20.84 0.23
N LYS A 73 17.46 -21.09 -0.22
CA LYS A 73 17.82 -22.22 -1.09
C LYS A 73 17.27 -23.56 -0.61
#